data_AF-A0A2V9S3K4-F1
#
_entry.id   AF-A0A2V9S3K4-F1
#
_cell.length_a   1.000
_cell.length_b   1.000
_cell.length_c   1.000
_cell.angle_alpha   90.00
_cell.angle_beta   90.00
_cell.angle_gamma   90.00
#
_symmetry.space_group_name_H-M   'P 1'
#
loop_
_entity.id
_entity.type
_entity.pdbx_description
1 polymer ?
#
loop_
_entity_poly.entity_id
_entity_poly.type
_entity_poly.pdbx_seq_one_letter_code
_entity_poly.pdbx_strand_id
1 'polypeptide(L)'
;MVPFCHPFHEYPKDYHRWTIDGLKELLQQFEVIDAGIRTGPTATLLIVLLEYVKLVSPKPFRRAVYVFCGWLVWPFRYLDVWLNRKRMRKCWRITFMHWRANGRTR
;
A
#
# COMPACT_ATOMS: atom_id res chain seq x y z
N MET A 1 3.77 7.58 5.16
CA MET A 1 3.03 6.45 4.55
C MET A 1 3.44 5.20 5.30
N VAL A 2 2.49 4.34 5.67
CA VAL A 2 2.85 3.08 6.34
C VAL A 2 2.61 1.91 5.37
N PRO A 3 3.68 1.31 4.81
CA PRO A 3 3.54 0.21 3.88
C PRO A 3 3.46 -1.12 4.65
N PHE A 4 2.36 -1.85 4.49
CA PHE A 4 2.28 -3.26 4.85
C PHE A 4 2.08 -4.10 3.59
N CYS A 5 2.97 -5.07 3.37
CA CYS A 5 2.88 -6.03 2.28
C CYS A 5 3.28 -7.44 2.75
N HIS A 6 2.98 -7.79 4.02
CA HIS A 6 3.37 -9.06 4.65
C HIS A 6 2.26 -9.55 5.62
N PRO A 7 1.97 -10.86 5.72
CA PRO A 7 1.18 -11.43 6.81
C PRO A 7 1.91 -11.26 8.15
N PHE A 8 1.30 -10.52 9.05
CA PHE A 8 1.76 -10.28 10.42
C PHE A 8 1.85 -11.60 11.22
N HIS A 9 2.97 -11.85 11.91
CA HIS A 9 3.19 -13.02 12.79
C HIS A 9 3.49 -12.54 14.22
N GLU A 10 2.75 -13.04 15.20
CA GLU A 10 2.28 -12.26 16.37
C GLU A 10 3.05 -12.49 17.70
N TYR A 11 4.27 -13.04 17.72
CA TYR A 11 4.90 -13.42 19.00
C TYR A 11 6.40 -13.06 19.15
N PRO A 12 6.81 -12.29 20.20
CA PRO A 12 6.04 -11.49 21.15
C PRO A 12 6.03 -9.98 20.84
N LYS A 13 4.82 -9.41 20.81
CA LYS A 13 4.38 -8.00 21.03
C LYS A 13 5.19 -6.87 20.38
N ASP A 14 4.84 -6.54 19.13
CA ASP A 14 5.15 -5.24 18.50
C ASP A 14 3.88 -4.39 18.36
N TYR A 15 3.90 -3.20 18.99
CA TYR A 15 2.77 -2.32 19.26
C TYR A 15 2.55 -1.23 18.19
N HIS A 16 3.23 -1.28 17.04
CA HIS A 16 2.98 -0.36 15.93
C HIS A 16 2.03 -0.96 14.89
N ARG A 17 0.83 -1.37 15.33
CA ARG A 17 -0.22 -1.85 14.41
C ARG A 17 -0.84 -0.65 13.70
N TRP A 18 -0.30 -0.29 12.53
CA TRP A 18 -0.72 0.88 11.75
C TRP A 18 -2.10 0.70 11.07
N THR A 19 -3.13 0.61 11.89
CA THR A 19 -4.52 0.75 11.47
C THR A 19 -4.89 2.23 11.38
N ILE A 20 -5.96 2.55 10.64
CA ILE A 20 -6.54 3.90 10.65
C ILE A 20 -6.83 4.34 12.09
N ASP A 21 -7.42 3.47 12.89
CA ASP A 21 -7.84 3.82 14.24
C ASP A 21 -6.65 4.01 15.19
N GLY A 22 -5.61 3.16 15.09
CA GLY A 22 -4.36 3.34 15.84
C GLY A 22 -3.58 4.59 15.41
N LEU A 23 -3.63 4.95 14.13
CA LEU A 23 -3.04 6.20 13.63
C LEU A 23 -3.81 7.43 14.12
N LYS A 24 -5.15 7.39 14.20
CA LYS A 24 -5.97 8.47 14.77
C LYS A 24 -5.62 8.73 16.23
N GLU A 25 -5.45 7.65 16.99
CA GLU A 25 -5.09 7.72 18.40
C GLU A 25 -3.69 8.31 18.61
N LEU A 26 -2.70 7.84 17.82
CA LEU A 26 -1.31 8.30 17.90
C LEU A 26 -1.14 9.77 17.50
N LEU A 27 -1.95 10.24 16.55
CA LEU A 27 -1.83 11.57 15.96
C LEU A 27 -3.00 12.49 16.34
N GLN A 28 -3.69 12.22 17.44
CA GLN A 28 -4.86 12.95 17.94
C GLN A 28 -4.70 14.50 18.03
N GLN A 29 -3.47 15.00 18.07
CA GLN A 29 -3.14 16.42 18.09
C GLN A 29 -3.27 17.12 16.73
N PHE A 30 -3.44 16.36 15.66
CA PHE A 30 -3.55 16.85 14.30
C PHE A 30 -5.01 16.75 13.81
N GLU A 31 -5.32 17.31 12.65
CA GLU A 31 -6.61 17.09 11.98
C GLU A 31 -6.46 16.11 10.81
N VAL A 32 -7.33 15.09 10.73
CA VAL A 32 -7.33 14.12 9.61
C VAL A 32 -8.01 14.74 8.40
N ILE A 33 -7.21 15.09 7.38
CA ILE A 33 -7.71 15.67 6.12
C ILE A 33 -8.27 14.58 5.20
N ASP A 34 -7.58 13.45 5.11
CA ASP A 34 -8.00 12.30 4.32
C ASP A 34 -7.44 11.01 4.91
N ALA A 35 -8.21 9.94 4.83
CA ALA A 35 -7.81 8.62 5.29
C ALA A 35 -8.37 7.54 4.36
N GLY A 36 -7.48 6.77 3.71
CA GLY A 36 -7.90 5.84 2.68
C GLY A 36 -6.86 4.77 2.36
N ILE A 37 -7.19 3.91 1.39
CA ILE A 37 -6.25 2.95 0.82
C ILE A 37 -5.71 3.54 -0.48
N ARG A 38 -4.39 3.74 -0.57
CA ARG A 38 -3.80 4.41 -1.74
C ARG A 38 -3.61 3.48 -2.95
N THR A 39 -3.41 2.19 -2.71
CA THR A 39 -3.08 1.21 -3.74
C THR A 39 -3.95 -0.03 -3.55
N GLY A 40 -4.61 -0.49 -4.61
CA GLY A 40 -5.45 -1.69 -4.57
C GLY A 40 -4.65 -3.00 -4.56
N PRO A 41 -5.32 -4.12 -4.31
CA PRO A 41 -4.69 -5.43 -4.22
C PRO A 41 -4.06 -5.88 -5.53
N THR A 42 -4.68 -5.61 -6.68
CA THR A 42 -4.13 -5.93 -8.00
C THR A 42 -2.91 -5.08 -8.28
N ALA A 43 -2.94 -3.76 -8.09
CA ALA A 43 -1.74 -2.94 -8.29
C ALA A 43 -0.56 -3.40 -7.42
N THR A 44 -0.82 -3.84 -6.19
CA THR A 44 0.21 -4.40 -5.30
C THR A 44 0.78 -5.71 -5.87
N LEU A 45 -0.09 -6.65 -6.27
CA LEU A 45 0.31 -7.91 -6.90
C LEU A 45 1.14 -7.69 -8.17
N LEU A 46 0.71 -6.76 -9.02
CA LEU A 46 1.39 -6.46 -10.28
C LEU A 46 2.80 -5.87 -10.05
N ILE A 47 2.97 -5.04 -9.03
CA ILE A 47 4.30 -4.52 -8.65
C ILE A 47 5.21 -5.65 -8.15
N VAL A 48 4.69 -6.54 -7.29
CA VAL A 48 5.44 -7.70 -6.81
C VAL A 48 5.85 -8.60 -7.97
N LEU A 49 4.94 -8.84 -8.93
CA LEU A 49 5.22 -9.61 -10.14
C LEU A 49 6.32 -8.96 -11.00
N LEU A 50 6.26 -7.63 -11.22
CA LEU A 50 7.27 -6.92 -11.99
C LEU A 50 8.65 -6.95 -11.34
N GLU A 51 8.73 -6.80 -10.02
CA GLU A 51 9.99 -6.93 -9.28
C GLU A 51 10.52 -8.36 -9.32
N TYR A 52 9.64 -9.37 -9.23
CA TYR A 52 10.02 -10.78 -9.35
C TYR A 52 10.62 -11.09 -10.75
N VAL A 53 9.93 -10.68 -11.81
CA VAL A 53 10.40 -10.88 -13.20
C VAL A 53 11.75 -10.18 -13.42
N LYS A 54 11.92 -8.97 -12.90
CA LYS A 54 13.18 -8.22 -12.95
C LYS A 54 14.30 -8.90 -12.17
N LEU A 55 14.01 -9.54 -11.03
CA LEU A 55 14.98 -10.28 -10.23
C LEU A 55 15.54 -11.48 -11.00
N VAL A 56 14.66 -12.26 -11.63
CA VAL A 56 15.00 -13.47 -12.41
C VAL A 56 15.69 -13.12 -13.73
N SER A 57 15.47 -11.92 -14.26
CA SER A 57 16.05 -11.47 -15.53
C SER A 57 17.56 -11.16 -15.42
N PRO A 58 18.37 -11.49 -16.44
CA PRO A 58 19.78 -11.12 -16.50
C PRO A 58 19.96 -9.60 -16.46
N LYS A 59 21.01 -9.13 -15.77
CA LYS A 59 21.33 -7.69 -15.57
C LYS A 59 21.14 -6.80 -16.82
N PRO A 60 21.64 -7.15 -18.03
CA PRO A 60 21.49 -6.29 -19.21
C PRO A 60 20.03 -6.14 -19.66
N PHE A 61 19.19 -7.15 -19.43
CA PHE A 61 17.80 -7.17 -19.89
C PHE A 61 16.79 -6.66 -18.86
N ARG A 62 17.19 -6.48 -17.59
CA ARG A 62 16.28 -6.08 -16.50
C ARG A 62 15.41 -4.87 -16.82
N ARG A 63 16.00 -3.83 -17.42
CA ARG A 63 15.28 -2.61 -17.77
C ARG A 63 14.27 -2.86 -18.90
N ALA A 64 14.70 -3.57 -19.95
CA ALA A 64 13.85 -3.89 -21.09
C ALA A 64 12.66 -4.76 -20.66
N VAL A 65 12.92 -5.81 -19.88
CA VAL A 65 11.89 -6.70 -19.36
C VAL A 65 10.93 -5.96 -18.42
N TYR A 66 11.44 -5.11 -17.51
CA TYR A 66 10.59 -4.34 -16.62
C TYR A 66 9.64 -3.38 -17.38
N VAL A 67 10.15 -2.68 -18.40
CA VAL A 67 9.33 -1.76 -19.21
C VAL A 67 8.32 -2.53 -20.04
N PHE A 68 8.75 -3.60 -20.71
CA PHE A 68 7.88 -4.44 -21.53
C PHE A 68 6.76 -5.09 -20.71
N CYS A 69 7.12 -5.77 -19.62
CA CYS A 69 6.15 -6.37 -18.71
C CYS A 69 5.30 -5.30 -18.04
N GLY A 70 5.86 -4.15 -17.68
CA GLY A 70 5.13 -3.03 -17.08
C GLY A 70 4.03 -2.51 -18.01
N TRP A 71 4.33 -2.37 -19.30
CA TRP A 71 3.35 -1.99 -20.32
C TRP A 71 2.28 -3.07 -20.51
N LEU A 72 2.68 -4.35 -20.58
CA LEU A 72 1.77 -5.50 -20.72
C LEU A 72 0.80 -5.62 -19.54
N VAL A 73 1.30 -5.36 -18.34
CA VAL A 73 0.58 -5.54 -17.08
C VAL A 73 -0.24 -4.30 -16.69
N TRP A 74 0.09 -3.12 -17.22
CA TRP A 74 -0.60 -1.86 -16.95
C TRP A 74 -2.15 -1.93 -17.04
N PRO A 75 -2.78 -2.51 -18.09
CA PRO A 75 -4.25 -2.55 -18.18
C PRO A 75 -4.89 -3.38 -17.06
N PHE A 76 -4.19 -4.36 -16.49
CA PHE A 76 -4.72 -5.17 -15.38
C PHE A 76 -4.90 -4.35 -14.10
N ARG A 77 -4.27 -3.17 -13.98
CA ARG A 77 -4.46 -2.27 -12.84
C ARG A 77 -5.93 -1.82 -12.69
N TYR A 78 -6.71 -1.75 -13.77
CA TYR A 78 -8.12 -1.35 -13.69
C TYR A 78 -9.02 -2.37 -12.98
N LEU A 79 -8.53 -3.60 -12.77
CA LEU A 79 -9.22 -4.59 -11.92
C LEU A 79 -9.37 -4.08 -10.48
N ASP A 80 -8.48 -3.20 -10.00
CA ASP A 80 -8.61 -2.58 -8.68
C ASP A 80 -9.89 -1.75 -8.55
N VAL A 81 -10.34 -1.08 -9.62
CA VAL A 81 -11.59 -0.31 -9.59
C VAL A 81 -12.78 -1.25 -9.33
N TRP A 82 -12.77 -2.42 -9.93
CA TRP A 82 -13.81 -3.42 -9.75
C TRP A 82 -13.71 -4.14 -8.39
N LEU A 83 -12.50 -4.53 -7.97
CA LEU A 83 -12.24 -5.17 -6.68
C LEU A 83 -12.56 -4.25 -5.49
N ASN A 84 -12.23 -2.97 -5.59
CA ASN A 84 -12.53 -1.98 -4.55
C ASN A 84 -14.04 -1.75 -4.39
N ARG A 85 -14.83 -1.94 -5.46
CA ARG A 85 -16.31 -1.91 -5.38
C ARG A 85 -16.88 -3.15 -4.68
N LYS A 86 -16.21 -4.30 -4.74
CA LYS A 86 -16.69 -5.58 -4.16
C LYS A 86 -16.47 -5.76 -2.66
N ARG A 87 -15.97 -4.74 -1.93
CA ARG A 87 -15.87 -4.73 -0.46
C ARG A 87 -15.10 -5.92 0.13
N MET A 88 -13.83 -6.10 -0.27
CA MET A 88 -12.88 -6.88 0.54
C MET A 88 -12.45 -6.08 1.79
N ARG A 89 -13.30 -6.08 2.81
CA ARG A 89 -12.93 -5.69 4.18
C ARG A 89 -12.16 -6.85 4.81
N LYS A 90 -10.82 -6.82 4.74
CA LYS A 90 -9.82 -7.48 5.62
C LYS A 90 -8.59 -7.85 4.78
N CYS A 91 -7.40 -7.68 5.36
CA CYS A 91 -6.12 -8.28 4.94
C CYS A 91 -5.13 -7.49 4.07
N TRP A 92 -5.52 -6.53 3.21
CA TRP A 92 -4.53 -5.74 2.46
C TRP A 92 -4.85 -4.24 2.50
N ARG A 93 -4.44 -3.55 3.59
CA ARG A 93 -4.64 -2.10 3.76
C ARG A 93 -3.29 -1.39 3.78
N ILE A 94 -2.95 -0.71 2.69
CA ILE A 94 -1.93 0.35 2.70
C ILE A 94 -2.67 1.63 3.08
N THR A 95 -2.67 1.94 4.37
CA THR A 95 -3.38 3.09 4.94
C THR A 95 -2.62 4.39 4.65
N PHE A 96 -3.29 5.35 4.04
CA PHE A 96 -2.85 6.74 3.92
C PHE A 96 -3.61 7.60 4.93
N MET A 97 -2.90 8.54 5.56
CA MET A 97 -3.49 9.61 6.36
C MET A 97 -2.72 10.89 6.11
N HIS A 98 -3.45 11.96 5.76
CA HIS A 98 -2.90 13.30 5.65
C HIS A 98 -3.32 14.11 6.88
N TRP A 99 -2.36 14.72 7.56
CA TRP A 99 -2.57 15.45 8.81
C TRP A 99 -2.12 16.90 8.66
N ARG A 100 -2.90 17.85 9.16
CA ARG A 100 -2.51 19.26 9.31
C ARG A 100 -2.32 19.57 10.79
N ALA A 101 -1.25 20.29 11.11
CA ALA A 101 -0.95 20.69 12.48
C ALA A 101 -2.05 21.64 12.96
N ASN A 102 -2.67 21.29 14.08
CA ASN A 102 -3.63 22.16 14.72
C ASN A 102 -2.84 23.30 15.39
N GLY A 103 -3.10 24.55 15.02
CA GLY A 103 -2.42 25.74 15.54
C GLY A 103 -2.74 26.08 17.00
N ARG A 104 -3.00 25.07 17.83
CA ARG A 104 -3.31 25.25 19.25
C ARG A 104 -1.99 25.18 20.04
N THR A 105 -1.20 26.25 19.95
CA THR A 105 -0.28 26.63 21.02
C THR A 105 -1.10 26.85 22.28
N ARG A 106 -0.56 26.34 23.41
CA ARG A 106 -1.17 26.33 24.74
C ARG A 106 -1.89 27.62 25.12
#